data_AF-A0A7C6DTZ2-F1
#
_entry.id   AF-A0A7C6DTZ2-F1
#
_cell.length_a   1.000
_cell.length_b   1.000
_cell.length_c   1.000
_cell.angle_alpha   90.00
_cell.angle_beta   90.00
_cell.angle_gamma   90.00
#
_symmetry.space_group_name_H-M   'P 1'
#
loop_
_entity.id
_entity.type
_entity.pdbx_description
1 polymer ?
#
loop_
_entity_poly.entity_id
_entity_poly.type
_entity_poly.pdbx_seq_one_letter_code
_entity_poly.pdbx_strand_id
1 'polypeptide(L)'
;MITVLGLTHKPLNLIFIYSGAFGERVIRNLINDPSFCKSCGLYCDSCKYSVYSYVQNIRAAFELLDPSRLPAFLDKPEDYLPKQVPKADLCIASGLHKDLLLELPSYLGNFHIRGLIVPIEDFNEVPSGLRKQVEEQCIKVGLESAFPKPFCSLDSSTDKPLISRFVNELRVGRPELEIVSARRGKCEVIESAIVRRSAPCGSTWYIARKLRGIEFRKDVLYDAIAKAHHSYPCTATMNVDPETKEPILHLGGYIIREAVEKALMKAGINL
;
A
#
# COMPACT_ATOMS: atom_id res chain seq x y z
N MET A 1 -18.11 36.85 12.81
CA MET A 1 -17.44 35.68 13.43
C MET A 1 -18.32 34.47 13.15
N ILE A 2 -18.02 33.73 12.08
CA ILE A 2 -18.68 32.45 11.79
C ILE A 2 -17.73 31.37 12.28
N THR A 3 -18.11 30.76 13.39
CA THR A 3 -17.41 29.62 13.99
C THR A 3 -17.63 28.42 13.07
N VAL A 4 -16.59 28.05 12.32
CA VAL A 4 -16.55 26.75 11.64
C VAL A 4 -16.48 25.70 12.74
N LEU A 5 -17.60 25.02 13.00
CA LEU A 5 -17.65 23.79 13.79
C LEU A 5 -16.78 22.75 13.09
N GLY A 6 -15.48 22.75 13.44
CA GLY A 6 -14.56 21.70 13.05
C GLY A 6 -15.05 20.40 13.68
N LEU A 7 -15.68 19.55 12.88
CA LEU A 7 -15.80 18.13 13.19
C LEU A 7 -14.38 17.60 13.37
N THR A 8 -13.91 17.49 14.61
CA THR A 8 -12.65 16.85 14.94
C THR A 8 -12.81 15.36 14.61
N HIS A 9 -12.52 15.00 13.36
CA HIS A 9 -12.62 13.63 12.92
C HIS A 9 -11.58 12.81 13.71
N LYS A 10 -12.05 11.89 14.55
CA LYS A 10 -11.17 11.04 15.37
C LYS A 10 -10.18 10.32 14.43
N PRO A 11 -8.86 10.34 14.69
CA PRO A 11 -7.87 9.73 13.80
C PRO A 11 -8.15 8.24 13.62
N LEU A 12 -7.99 7.76 12.39
CA LEU A 12 -8.13 6.34 12.08
C LEU A 12 -7.09 5.51 12.85
N ASN A 13 -7.54 4.53 13.63
CA ASN A 13 -6.66 3.65 14.40
C ASN A 13 -6.49 2.32 13.67
N LEU A 14 -5.24 1.91 13.48
CA LEU A 14 -4.86 0.72 12.73
C LEU A 14 -4.22 -0.32 13.64
N ILE A 15 -4.43 -1.58 13.31
CA ILE A 15 -3.51 -2.66 13.70
C ILE A 15 -2.97 -3.36 12.46
N PHE A 16 -1.81 -3.98 12.63
CA PHE A 16 -1.25 -4.91 11.66
C PHE A 16 -1.23 -6.31 12.27
N ILE A 17 -1.66 -7.31 11.50
CA ILE A 17 -1.42 -8.72 11.80
C ILE A 17 -0.73 -9.28 10.57
N TYR A 18 0.57 -9.52 10.68
CA TYR A 18 1.38 -9.83 9.50
C TYR A 18 2.37 -10.94 9.76
N SER A 19 2.87 -11.52 8.68
CA SER A 19 4.09 -12.29 8.68
C SER A 19 4.90 -11.92 7.43
N GLY A 20 6.22 -12.07 7.51
CA GLY A 20 7.14 -11.78 6.43
C GLY A 20 7.39 -10.30 6.16
N ALA A 21 8.24 -10.04 5.16
CA ALA A 21 8.85 -8.73 4.94
C ALA A 21 7.89 -7.65 4.39
N PHE A 22 6.76 -8.04 3.80
CA PHE A 22 5.84 -7.08 3.20
C PHE A 22 5.10 -6.24 4.24
N GLY A 23 4.54 -6.87 5.28
CA GLY A 23 3.89 -6.16 6.37
C GLY A 23 4.84 -5.17 7.05
N GLU A 24 6.05 -5.63 7.38
CA GLU A 24 7.12 -4.79 7.93
C GLU A 24 7.42 -3.59 7.02
N ARG A 25 7.54 -3.81 5.70
CA ARG A 25 7.79 -2.76 4.71
C ARG A 25 6.72 -1.68 4.70
N VAL A 26 5.45 -2.06 4.78
CA VAL A 26 4.34 -1.10 4.85
C VAL A 26 4.40 -0.31 6.16
N ILE A 27 4.54 -1.00 7.30
CA ILE A 27 4.61 -0.37 8.63
C ILE A 27 5.74 0.66 8.67
N ARG A 28 6.95 0.26 8.24
CA ARG A 28 8.14 1.11 8.24
C ARG A 28 8.03 2.28 7.27
N ASN A 29 7.28 2.12 6.17
CA ASN A 29 6.94 3.24 5.31
C ASN A 29 5.99 4.23 6.00
N LEU A 30 4.95 3.74 6.69
CA LEU A 30 3.93 4.57 7.36
C LEU A 30 4.46 5.36 8.55
N ILE A 31 5.30 4.75 9.39
CA ILE A 31 5.96 5.46 10.49
C ILE A 31 7.11 6.35 10.02
N ASN A 32 7.47 6.24 8.73
CA ASN A 32 8.54 6.95 8.07
C ASN A 32 9.93 6.67 8.67
N ASP A 33 10.24 5.39 8.89
CA ASP A 33 11.51 4.95 9.47
C ASP A 33 12.72 5.35 8.58
N PRO A 34 13.70 6.11 9.11
CA PRO A 34 14.87 6.57 8.37
C PRO A 34 15.84 5.47 7.94
N SER A 35 15.83 4.34 8.64
CA SER A 35 16.69 3.21 8.36
C SER A 35 16.14 2.26 7.27
N PHE A 36 14.90 2.51 6.80
CA PHE A 36 14.17 1.58 5.96
C PHE A 36 14.43 1.76 4.45
N CYS A 37 14.33 2.99 3.94
CA CYS A 37 14.51 3.25 2.51
C CYS A 37 16.01 3.34 2.18
N LYS A 38 16.56 2.27 1.57
CA LYS A 38 17.98 2.19 1.20
C LYS A 38 18.23 2.20 -0.31
N SER A 39 17.18 2.31 -1.13
CA SER A 39 17.25 2.16 -2.60
C SER A 39 18.17 3.17 -3.29
N CYS A 40 18.42 4.33 -2.69
CA CYS A 40 19.33 5.34 -3.25
C CYS A 40 20.80 5.17 -2.83
N GLY A 41 21.10 4.28 -1.87
CA GLY A 41 22.44 4.11 -1.31
C GLY A 41 23.05 5.44 -0.86
N LEU A 42 24.32 5.67 -1.23
CA LEU A 42 25.07 6.89 -0.91
C LEU A 42 24.46 8.17 -1.50
N TYR A 43 23.60 8.05 -2.50
CA TYR A 43 22.95 9.21 -3.10
C TYR A 43 21.70 9.65 -2.33
N CYS A 44 21.30 9.00 -1.23
CA CYS A 44 20.08 9.34 -0.48
C CYS A 44 20.01 10.83 -0.10
N ASP A 45 18.89 11.48 -0.41
CA ASP A 45 18.60 12.90 -0.15
C ASP A 45 17.44 13.06 0.84
N SER A 46 17.05 11.99 1.52
CA SER A 46 16.01 12.02 2.56
C SER A 46 14.63 12.45 2.06
N CYS A 47 14.28 12.16 0.79
CA CYS A 47 13.11 12.69 0.09
C CYS A 47 11.74 12.52 0.78
N LYS A 48 11.59 11.55 1.70
CA LYS A 48 10.36 11.32 2.46
C LYS A 48 10.43 11.79 3.92
N TYR A 49 11.61 12.03 4.47
CA TYR A 49 11.77 12.28 5.92
C TYR A 49 11.26 13.68 6.28
N SER A 50 10.63 13.79 7.45
CA SER A 50 9.93 15.00 7.94
C SER A 50 8.72 15.44 7.11
N VAL A 51 8.32 14.70 6.07
CA VAL A 51 7.12 15.01 5.26
C VAL A 51 5.84 14.47 5.90
N TYR A 52 5.91 13.30 6.52
CA TYR A 52 4.78 12.66 7.19
C TYR A 52 5.28 11.66 8.26
N SER A 53 4.39 11.31 9.18
CA SER A 53 4.52 10.11 10.02
C SER A 53 3.13 9.74 10.53
N TYR A 54 2.75 8.47 10.36
CA TYR A 54 1.47 7.93 10.80
C TYR A 54 1.62 7.02 12.02
N VAL A 55 2.71 7.19 12.78
CA VAL A 55 2.96 6.39 14.00
C VAL A 55 1.80 6.47 14.99
N GLN A 56 1.14 7.63 15.10
CA GLN A 56 -0.01 7.82 15.99
C GLN A 56 -1.27 7.05 15.55
N ASN A 57 -1.36 6.67 14.27
CA ASN A 57 -2.46 5.85 13.76
C ASN A 57 -2.27 4.38 14.09
N ILE A 58 -1.04 3.90 14.26
CA ILE A 58 -0.74 2.47 14.45
C ILE A 58 -0.77 2.13 15.94
N ARG A 59 -1.76 1.34 16.36
CA ARG A 59 -1.96 0.93 17.76
C ARG A 59 -1.18 -0.32 18.15
N ALA A 60 -1.01 -1.23 17.20
CA ALA A 60 -0.22 -2.43 17.37
C ALA A 60 0.21 -2.99 16.01
N ALA A 61 1.32 -3.71 16.01
CA ALA A 61 1.75 -4.56 14.91
C ALA A 61 2.14 -5.92 15.49
N PHE A 62 1.40 -6.95 15.10
CA PHE A 62 1.59 -8.32 15.55
C PHE A 62 2.25 -9.12 14.43
N GLU A 63 3.51 -9.46 14.63
CA GLU A 63 4.23 -10.38 13.76
C GLU A 63 3.91 -11.81 14.18
N LEU A 64 3.34 -12.60 13.27
CA LEU A 64 3.03 -14.01 13.47
C LEU A 64 4.15 -14.88 12.91
N LEU A 65 4.09 -16.18 13.23
CA LEU A 65 5.01 -17.15 12.65
C LEU A 65 4.87 -17.22 11.13
N ASP A 66 6.02 -17.40 10.47
CA ASP A 66 6.07 -17.65 9.04
C ASP A 66 5.20 -18.88 8.68
N PRO A 67 4.28 -18.78 7.71
CA PRO A 67 3.42 -19.88 7.30
C PRO A 67 4.18 -21.16 6.93
N SER A 68 5.41 -21.07 6.44
CA SER A 68 6.26 -22.23 6.12
C SER A 68 6.69 -23.04 7.34
N ARG A 69 6.54 -22.48 8.55
CA ARG A 69 6.83 -23.13 9.83
C ARG A 69 5.59 -23.72 10.49
N LEU A 70 4.42 -23.54 9.88
CA LEU A 70 3.15 -24.04 10.40
C LEU A 70 2.72 -25.31 9.64
N PRO A 71 1.93 -26.19 10.26
CA PRO A 71 1.29 -27.29 9.55
C PRO A 71 0.41 -26.77 8.42
N ALA A 72 0.21 -27.58 7.37
CA ALA A 72 -0.62 -27.21 6.22
C ALA A 72 -2.09 -26.91 6.58
N PHE A 73 -2.58 -27.48 7.68
CA PHE A 73 -3.91 -27.23 8.25
C PHE A 73 -3.78 -26.99 9.75
N LEU A 74 -4.46 -25.97 10.25
CA LEU A 74 -4.52 -25.62 11.67
C LEU A 74 -5.85 -26.08 12.26
N ASP A 75 -5.81 -26.97 13.25
CA ASP A 75 -7.03 -27.43 13.95
C ASP A 75 -7.70 -26.31 14.77
N LYS A 76 -6.89 -25.40 15.33
CA LYS A 76 -7.31 -24.23 16.11
C LYS A 76 -6.56 -22.97 15.68
N PRO A 77 -6.95 -22.34 14.56
CA PRO A 77 -6.29 -21.14 14.04
C PRO A 77 -6.23 -20.01 15.08
N GLU A 78 -7.24 -19.88 15.93
CA GLU A 78 -7.36 -18.86 16.98
C GLU A 78 -6.23 -18.91 18.01
N ASP A 79 -5.61 -20.07 18.25
CA ASP A 79 -4.51 -20.23 19.21
C ASP A 79 -3.21 -19.52 18.74
N TYR A 80 -3.11 -19.23 17.43
CA TYR A 80 -1.97 -18.54 16.83
C TYR A 80 -2.21 -17.02 16.67
N LEU A 81 -3.43 -16.54 16.92
CA LEU A 81 -3.76 -15.13 16.85
C LEU A 81 -3.49 -14.42 18.20
N PRO A 82 -3.25 -13.10 18.20
CA PRO A 82 -3.02 -12.35 19.44
C PRO A 82 -4.19 -12.50 20.42
N LYS A 83 -3.91 -12.80 21.69
CA LYS A 83 -4.97 -12.93 22.71
C LYS A 83 -5.62 -11.61 23.10
N GLN A 84 -4.92 -10.50 22.87
CA GLN A 84 -5.37 -9.16 23.21
C GLN A 84 -5.10 -8.23 22.04
N VAL A 85 -6.12 -7.46 21.66
CA VAL A 85 -6.03 -6.47 20.58
C VAL A 85 -6.45 -5.11 21.14
N PRO A 86 -5.64 -4.06 20.96
CA PRO A 86 -6.03 -2.72 21.38
C PRO A 86 -7.21 -2.20 20.55
N LYS A 87 -7.97 -1.25 21.10
CA LYS A 87 -9.07 -0.61 20.37
C LYS A 87 -8.56 0.04 19.08
N ALA A 88 -9.03 -0.47 17.95
CA ALA A 88 -8.69 0.01 16.62
C ALA A 88 -9.91 0.00 15.70
N ASP A 89 -9.78 0.65 14.55
CA ASP A 89 -10.85 0.76 13.57
C ASP A 89 -10.67 -0.24 12.42
N LEU A 90 -9.42 -0.46 11.97
CA LEU A 90 -9.07 -1.18 10.75
C LEU A 90 -7.86 -2.09 10.98
N CYS A 91 -7.92 -3.32 10.46
CA CYS A 91 -6.81 -4.26 10.43
C CYS A 91 -6.22 -4.35 9.03
N ILE A 92 -4.89 -4.31 8.92
CA ILE A 92 -4.16 -4.66 7.69
C ILE A 92 -3.49 -6.01 7.93
N ALA A 93 -3.83 -6.98 7.10
CA ALA A 93 -3.35 -8.35 7.23
C ALA A 93 -2.60 -8.82 5.99
N SER A 94 -1.44 -9.45 6.18
CA SER A 94 -0.60 -9.89 5.06
C SER A 94 0.36 -11.02 5.43
N GLY A 95 0.66 -11.91 4.47
CA GLY A 95 1.62 -13.00 4.67
C GLY A 95 1.18 -14.05 5.70
N LEU A 96 -0.14 -14.16 5.94
CA LEU A 96 -0.71 -15.06 6.94
C LEU A 96 -0.89 -16.48 6.38
N HIS A 97 -0.89 -17.46 7.28
CA HIS A 97 -1.34 -18.81 6.95
C HIS A 97 -2.81 -18.77 6.50
N LYS A 98 -3.18 -19.62 5.53
CA LYS A 98 -4.50 -19.57 4.88
C LYS A 98 -5.65 -19.76 5.88
N ASP A 99 -5.48 -20.67 6.83
CA ASP A 99 -6.49 -20.91 7.87
C ASP A 99 -6.60 -19.73 8.85
N LEU A 100 -5.48 -19.06 9.16
CA LEU A 100 -5.52 -17.83 9.98
C LEU A 100 -6.25 -16.72 9.23
N LEU A 101 -5.99 -16.58 7.93
CA LEU A 101 -6.66 -15.57 7.11
C LEU A 101 -8.16 -15.84 7.00
N LEU A 102 -8.58 -17.11 6.94
CA LEU A 102 -9.98 -17.51 6.91
C LEU A 102 -10.71 -17.24 8.23
N GLU A 103 -10.04 -17.46 9.37
CA GLU A 103 -10.59 -17.21 10.72
C GLU A 103 -10.59 -15.72 11.09
N LEU A 104 -9.70 -14.94 10.47
CA LEU A 104 -9.44 -13.55 10.83
C LEU A 104 -10.70 -12.66 10.92
N PRO A 105 -11.68 -12.71 10.00
CA PRO A 105 -12.89 -11.88 10.09
C PRO A 105 -13.67 -12.09 11.40
N SER A 106 -13.92 -13.35 11.78
CA SER A 106 -14.61 -13.71 13.03
C SER A 106 -13.84 -13.21 14.25
N TYR A 107 -12.53 -13.45 14.27
CA TYR A 107 -11.63 -12.98 15.31
C TYR A 107 -11.67 -11.45 15.47
N LEU A 108 -11.60 -10.68 14.38
CA LEU A 108 -11.63 -9.21 14.42
C LEU A 108 -12.98 -8.67 14.92
N GLY A 109 -14.09 -9.35 14.60
CA GLY A 109 -15.42 -9.03 15.10
C GLY A 109 -15.49 -9.02 16.63
N ASN A 110 -14.81 -9.96 17.30
CA ASN A 110 -14.74 -10.02 18.77
C ASN A 110 -14.07 -8.79 19.40
N PHE A 111 -13.21 -8.10 18.65
CA PHE A 111 -12.51 -6.89 19.10
C PHE A 111 -13.12 -5.58 18.58
N HIS A 112 -14.31 -5.64 17.97
CA HIS A 112 -15.03 -4.48 17.41
C HIS A 112 -14.23 -3.72 16.35
N ILE A 113 -13.31 -4.40 15.66
CA ILE A 113 -12.66 -3.86 14.46
C ILE A 113 -13.68 -3.88 13.33
N ARG A 114 -13.70 -2.83 12.51
CA ARG A 114 -14.78 -2.58 11.53
C ARG A 114 -14.32 -2.72 10.09
N GLY A 115 -13.03 -2.88 9.84
CA GLY A 115 -12.55 -3.18 8.51
C GLY A 115 -11.30 -4.02 8.47
N LEU A 116 -11.10 -4.62 7.29
CA LEU A 116 -9.99 -5.50 6.98
C LEU A 116 -9.46 -5.18 5.57
N ILE A 117 -8.16 -4.89 5.47
CA ILE A 117 -7.45 -4.82 4.20
C ILE A 117 -6.51 -6.02 4.12
N VAL A 118 -6.64 -6.82 3.06
CA VAL A 118 -5.74 -7.95 2.77
C VAL A 118 -5.08 -7.71 1.42
N PRO A 119 -3.89 -7.08 1.38
CA PRO A 119 -3.21 -6.88 0.12
C PRO A 119 -2.70 -8.19 -0.47
N ILE A 120 -2.82 -8.33 -1.78
CA ILE A 120 -2.40 -9.52 -2.53
C ILE A 120 -1.14 -9.17 -3.30
N GLU A 121 0.00 -9.38 -2.65
CA GLU A 121 1.33 -9.25 -3.27
C GLU A 121 1.77 -10.57 -3.92
N ASP A 122 1.34 -11.71 -3.38
CA ASP A 122 1.47 -13.03 -4.01
C ASP A 122 0.11 -13.76 -4.00
N PHE A 123 -0.34 -14.19 -5.18
CA PHE A 123 -1.64 -14.87 -5.34
C PHE A 123 -1.66 -16.28 -4.71
N ASN A 124 -0.51 -16.85 -4.36
CA ASN A 124 -0.43 -18.12 -3.64
C ASN A 124 -0.74 -17.98 -2.15
N GLU A 125 -0.46 -16.81 -1.57
CA GLU A 125 -0.83 -16.46 -0.19
C GLU A 125 -2.35 -16.26 -0.07
N VAL A 126 -2.94 -15.59 -1.07
CA VAL A 126 -4.38 -15.32 -1.12
C VAL A 126 -4.99 -15.79 -2.45
N PRO A 127 -5.19 -17.11 -2.64
CA PRO A 127 -5.84 -17.63 -3.83
C PRO A 127 -7.28 -17.10 -3.97
N SER A 128 -7.79 -17.04 -5.20
CA SER A 128 -9.12 -16.47 -5.49
C SER A 128 -10.27 -17.15 -4.72
N GLY A 129 -10.18 -18.46 -4.49
CA GLY A 129 -11.14 -19.20 -3.65
C GLY A 129 -11.13 -18.74 -2.20
N LEU A 130 -9.93 -18.66 -1.60
CA LEU A 130 -9.75 -18.17 -0.22
C LEU A 130 -10.21 -16.71 -0.10
N ARG A 131 -9.84 -15.85 -1.06
CA ARG A 131 -10.30 -14.45 -1.11
C ARG A 131 -11.81 -14.34 -1.00
N LYS A 132 -12.56 -15.11 -1.80
CA LYS A 132 -14.03 -15.11 -1.77
C LYS A 132 -14.56 -15.58 -0.42
N GLN A 133 -13.99 -16.65 0.15
CA GLN A 133 -14.40 -17.14 1.46
C GLN A 133 -14.19 -16.08 2.56
N VAL A 134 -13.04 -15.41 2.57
CA VAL A 134 -12.74 -14.34 3.55
C VAL A 134 -13.69 -13.15 3.35
N GLU A 135 -13.96 -12.76 2.10
CA GLU A 135 -14.91 -11.69 1.76
C GLU A 135 -16.33 -12.02 2.23
N GLU A 136 -16.80 -13.25 2.01
CA GLU A 136 -18.09 -13.72 2.52
C GLU A 136 -18.16 -13.71 4.05
N GLN A 137 -17.08 -14.10 4.74
CA GLN A 137 -17.02 -14.01 6.20
C GLN A 137 -17.04 -12.56 6.68
N CYS A 138 -16.31 -11.66 6.02
CA CYS A 138 -16.36 -10.22 6.32
C CYS A 138 -17.79 -9.68 6.24
N ILE A 139 -18.54 -10.04 5.18
CA ILE A 139 -19.94 -9.64 5.03
C ILE A 139 -20.80 -10.16 6.18
N LYS A 140 -20.64 -11.43 6.56
CA LYS A 140 -21.42 -12.06 7.66
C LYS A 140 -21.25 -11.37 9.00
N VAL A 141 -20.04 -10.89 9.30
CA VAL A 141 -19.72 -10.22 10.58
C VAL A 141 -19.78 -8.69 10.49
N GLY A 142 -20.17 -8.13 9.34
CA GLY A 142 -20.31 -6.68 9.14
C GLY A 142 -18.98 -5.92 9.05
N LEU A 143 -17.91 -6.57 8.58
CA LEU A 143 -16.60 -5.96 8.33
C LEU A 143 -16.53 -5.36 6.92
N GLU A 144 -16.12 -4.10 6.81
CA GLU A 144 -15.75 -3.50 5.53
C GLU A 144 -14.41 -4.09 5.05
N SER A 145 -14.37 -4.73 3.88
CA SER A 145 -13.16 -5.41 3.40
C SER A 145 -12.66 -4.94 2.04
N ALA A 146 -11.34 -4.95 1.84
CA ALA A 146 -10.71 -4.80 0.53
C ALA A 146 -9.53 -5.75 0.33
N PHE A 147 -9.41 -6.24 -0.91
CA PHE A 147 -8.38 -7.19 -1.33
C PHE A 147 -7.59 -6.63 -2.53
N PRO A 148 -6.84 -5.53 -2.37
CA PRO A 148 -6.13 -4.88 -3.48
C PRO A 148 -5.02 -5.79 -4.03
N LYS A 149 -4.88 -5.87 -5.35
CA LYS A 149 -3.89 -6.69 -6.06
C LYS A 149 -3.16 -5.82 -7.10
N PRO A 150 -1.90 -5.38 -6.84
CA PRO A 150 -1.18 -5.33 -5.56
C PRO A 150 -1.75 -4.28 -4.59
N PHE A 151 -1.15 -4.07 -3.42
CA PHE A 151 -1.63 -3.07 -2.45
C PHE A 151 -1.72 -1.66 -3.03
N CYS A 152 -0.80 -1.29 -3.93
CA CYS A 152 -0.86 0.00 -4.61
C CYS A 152 -1.99 0.11 -5.63
N SER A 153 -2.87 -0.89 -5.78
CA SER A 153 -4.12 -0.76 -6.55
C SER A 153 -5.27 -0.18 -5.71
N LEU A 154 -5.13 -0.12 -4.39
CA LEU A 154 -6.19 0.35 -3.49
C LEU A 154 -6.49 1.84 -3.71
N ASP A 155 -7.73 2.18 -4.04
CA ASP A 155 -8.19 3.56 -4.15
C ASP A 155 -9.38 3.81 -3.21
N SER A 156 -9.69 5.08 -2.97
CA SER A 156 -10.88 5.48 -2.22
C SER A 156 -12.15 5.23 -3.02
N SER A 157 -13.22 4.85 -2.35
CA SER A 157 -14.54 4.62 -2.95
C SER A 157 -15.68 4.94 -1.97
N THR A 158 -16.80 5.40 -2.51
CA THR A 158 -17.96 5.83 -1.70
C THR A 158 -18.68 4.67 -0.99
N ASP A 159 -18.56 3.45 -1.52
CA ASP A 159 -19.11 2.21 -0.92
C ASP A 159 -18.31 1.71 0.28
N LYS A 160 -17.05 2.14 0.42
CA LYS A 160 -16.11 1.69 1.44
C LYS A 160 -15.54 2.90 2.21
N PRO A 161 -16.35 3.56 3.06
CA PRO A 161 -15.95 4.78 3.73
C PRO A 161 -14.78 4.59 4.71
N LEU A 162 -14.71 3.46 5.43
CA LEU A 162 -13.65 3.23 6.41
C LEU A 162 -12.29 3.00 5.73
N ILE A 163 -12.26 2.21 4.68
CA ILE A 163 -11.06 1.94 3.87
C ILE A 163 -10.66 3.19 3.08
N SER A 164 -11.63 3.99 2.63
CA SER A 164 -11.34 5.29 2.02
C SER A 164 -10.67 6.25 2.98
N ARG A 165 -10.99 6.20 4.28
CA ARG A 165 -10.26 6.96 5.30
C ARG A 165 -8.80 6.52 5.38
N PHE A 166 -8.49 5.24 5.26
CA PHE A 166 -7.09 4.78 5.19
C PHE A 166 -6.35 5.42 4.02
N VAL A 167 -6.96 5.40 2.83
CA VAL A 167 -6.35 5.98 1.62
C VAL A 167 -6.15 7.48 1.75
N ASN A 168 -7.14 8.21 2.28
CA ASN A 168 -7.16 9.66 2.31
C ASN A 168 -6.40 10.26 3.50
N GLU A 169 -6.58 9.72 4.71
CA GLU A 169 -5.92 10.23 5.92
C GLU A 169 -4.42 9.89 5.94
N LEU A 170 -4.05 8.68 5.53
CA LEU A 170 -2.65 8.24 5.50
C LEU A 170 -1.97 8.49 4.15
N ARG A 171 -2.70 9.00 3.15
CA ARG A 171 -2.18 9.28 1.80
C ARG A 171 -1.36 8.11 1.23
N VAL A 172 -1.89 6.89 1.39
CA VAL A 172 -1.30 5.65 0.87
C VAL A 172 -2.32 4.84 0.09
N GLY A 173 -1.90 4.23 -1.01
CA GLY A 173 -2.78 3.45 -1.90
C GLY A 173 -2.32 3.61 -3.35
N ARG A 174 -3.27 3.83 -4.26
CA ARG A 174 -2.99 4.12 -5.67
C ARG A 174 -2.19 5.42 -5.79
N PRO A 175 -0.97 5.42 -6.35
CA PRO A 175 -0.12 6.60 -6.35
C PRO A 175 -0.78 7.82 -6.99
N GLU A 176 -0.48 9.01 -6.45
CA GLU A 176 -0.84 10.29 -7.05
C GLU A 176 0.36 11.23 -6.97
N LEU A 177 0.66 11.87 -8.10
CA LEU A 177 1.81 12.75 -8.27
C LEU A 177 1.35 14.08 -8.87
N GLU A 178 2.17 15.10 -8.67
CA GLU A 178 2.15 16.36 -9.40
C GLU A 178 3.52 16.59 -10.02
N ILE A 179 3.55 17.02 -11.28
CA ILE A 179 4.79 17.19 -12.04
C ILE A 179 5.00 18.67 -12.32
N VAL A 180 6.20 19.15 -12.00
CA VAL A 180 6.68 20.49 -12.35
C VAL A 180 7.71 20.33 -13.47
N SER A 181 7.51 21.06 -14.57
CA SER A 181 8.47 21.09 -15.68
C SER A 181 9.41 22.28 -15.57
N ALA A 182 10.63 22.10 -16.10
CA ALA A 182 11.55 23.20 -16.33
C ALA A 182 12.23 23.05 -17.69
N ARG A 183 12.57 24.19 -18.29
CA ARG A 183 13.35 24.22 -19.52
C ARG A 183 14.84 24.10 -19.21
N ARG A 184 15.51 23.12 -19.82
CA ARG A 184 16.98 22.97 -19.78
C ARG A 184 17.52 23.04 -21.20
N GLY A 185 18.02 24.23 -21.57
CA GLY A 185 18.46 24.51 -22.92
C GLY A 185 17.31 24.40 -23.93
N LYS A 186 17.39 23.43 -24.84
CA LYS A 186 16.36 23.17 -25.86
C LYS A 186 15.32 22.13 -25.44
N CYS A 187 15.52 21.42 -24.33
CA CYS A 187 14.62 20.37 -23.87
C CYS A 187 13.78 20.86 -22.68
N GLU A 188 12.58 20.31 -22.56
CA GLU A 188 11.75 20.42 -21.37
C GLU A 188 11.88 19.12 -20.56
N VAL A 189 12.10 19.25 -19.25
CA VAL A 189 12.37 18.12 -18.35
C VAL A 189 11.52 18.21 -17.10
N ILE A 190 11.37 17.08 -16.40
CA ILE A 190 10.79 17.03 -15.07
C ILE A 190 11.75 17.71 -14.08
N GLU A 191 11.37 18.88 -13.56
CA GLU A 191 12.10 19.54 -12.48
C GLU A 191 11.87 18.83 -11.16
N SER A 192 10.61 18.50 -10.87
CA SER A 192 10.21 17.75 -9.68
C SER A 192 8.94 16.94 -9.91
N ALA A 193 8.83 15.82 -9.19
CA ALA A 193 7.61 15.04 -9.07
C ALA A 193 7.22 15.00 -7.59
N ILE A 194 6.13 15.68 -7.24
CA ILE A 194 5.66 15.83 -5.86
C ILE A 194 4.69 14.70 -5.54
N VAL A 195 4.97 13.93 -4.49
CA VAL A 195 4.10 12.82 -4.05
C VAL A 195 2.91 13.36 -3.26
N ARG A 196 1.71 13.22 -3.83
CA ARG A 196 0.44 13.55 -3.17
C ARG A 196 -0.13 12.33 -2.43
N ARG A 197 0.06 11.14 -3.00
CA ARG A 197 -0.31 9.83 -2.42
C ARG A 197 0.74 8.79 -2.81
N SER A 198 1.25 8.05 -1.83
CA SER A 198 2.29 7.04 -2.05
C SER A 198 1.71 5.64 -2.24
N ALA A 199 2.38 4.78 -3.01
CA ALA A 199 2.23 3.34 -2.86
C ALA A 199 2.48 2.94 -1.39
N PRO A 200 1.73 1.97 -0.83
CA PRO A 200 1.86 1.57 0.58
C PRO A 200 3.28 1.14 0.98
N CYS A 201 4.01 0.51 0.05
CA CYS A 201 5.39 0.08 0.25
C CYS A 201 6.43 1.22 0.18
N GLY A 202 6.04 2.43 -0.24
CA GLY A 202 6.92 3.60 -0.37
C GLY A 202 7.59 3.80 -1.74
N SER A 203 7.35 2.91 -2.72
CA SER A 203 8.02 2.96 -4.04
C SER A 203 7.83 4.28 -4.79
N THR A 204 6.67 4.92 -4.63
CA THR A 204 6.34 6.19 -5.29
C THR A 204 7.35 7.29 -4.98
N TRP A 205 7.87 7.37 -3.74
CA TRP A 205 8.90 8.35 -3.36
C TRP A 205 10.22 8.13 -4.11
N TYR A 206 10.62 6.87 -4.25
CA TYR A 206 11.82 6.51 -4.99
C TYR A 206 11.67 6.83 -6.49
N ILE A 207 10.53 6.47 -7.07
CA ILE A 207 10.25 6.71 -8.49
C ILE A 207 10.16 8.21 -8.77
N ALA A 208 9.42 8.98 -7.96
CA ALA A 208 9.33 10.44 -8.07
C ALA A 208 10.71 11.10 -8.12
N ARG A 209 11.64 10.64 -7.28
CA ARG A 209 13.02 11.11 -7.29
C ARG A 209 13.75 10.76 -8.58
N LYS A 210 13.61 9.53 -9.08
CA LYS A 210 14.26 9.06 -10.31
C LYS A 210 13.75 9.74 -11.57
N LEU A 211 12.57 10.36 -11.52
CA LEU A 211 12.02 11.14 -12.64
C LEU A 211 12.68 12.52 -12.78
N ARG A 212 13.39 13.03 -11.78
CA ARG A 212 14.04 14.34 -11.88
C ARG A 212 15.07 14.39 -13.01
N GLY A 213 14.91 15.37 -13.89
CA GLY A 213 15.77 15.60 -15.06
C GLY A 213 15.44 14.74 -16.28
N ILE A 214 14.39 13.90 -16.21
CA ILE A 214 13.93 13.11 -17.36
C ILE A 214 13.18 14.01 -18.34
N GLU A 215 13.47 13.85 -19.63
CA GLU A 215 12.81 14.57 -20.72
C GLU A 215 11.37 14.08 -20.93
N PHE A 216 10.48 14.98 -21.39
CA PHE A 216 9.13 14.62 -21.82
C PHE A 216 9.12 13.93 -23.19
N ARG A 217 9.81 12.79 -23.29
CA ARG A 217 9.75 11.86 -24.41
C ARG A 217 9.24 10.52 -23.91
N LYS A 218 8.19 10.00 -24.56
CA LYS A 218 7.44 8.83 -24.10
C LYS A 218 8.32 7.60 -23.84
N ASP A 219 9.21 7.28 -24.77
CA ASP A 219 10.15 6.16 -24.66
C ASP A 219 11.12 6.32 -23.49
N VAL A 220 11.74 7.51 -23.36
CA VAL A 220 12.69 7.82 -22.27
C VAL A 220 12.00 7.79 -20.91
N LEU A 221 10.81 8.38 -20.81
CA LEU A 221 10.06 8.44 -19.57
C LEU A 221 9.60 7.06 -19.12
N TYR A 222 9.03 6.26 -20.03
CA TYR A 222 8.56 4.91 -19.70
C TYR A 222 9.71 4.01 -19.27
N ASP A 223 10.86 4.10 -19.94
CA ASP A 223 12.07 3.38 -19.55
C ASP A 223 12.58 3.82 -18.17
N ALA A 224 12.58 5.12 -17.87
CA ALA A 224 12.97 5.65 -16.56
C ALA A 224 12.03 5.15 -15.44
N ILE A 225 10.70 5.15 -15.67
CA ILE A 225 9.71 4.64 -14.72
C ILE A 225 9.92 3.15 -14.49
N ALA A 226 10.05 2.36 -15.56
CA ALA A 226 10.23 0.91 -15.47
C ALA A 226 11.52 0.55 -14.74
N LYS A 227 12.65 1.20 -15.06
CA LYS A 227 13.92 1.00 -14.36
C LYS A 227 13.82 1.36 -12.89
N ALA A 228 13.19 2.49 -12.56
CA ALA A 228 13.00 2.90 -11.17
C ALA A 228 12.11 1.92 -10.39
N HIS A 229 11.01 1.45 -10.97
CA HIS A 229 10.13 0.46 -10.34
C HIS A 229 10.85 -0.85 -10.05
N HIS A 230 11.56 -1.42 -11.03
CA HIS A 230 12.30 -2.68 -10.85
C HIS A 230 13.53 -2.53 -9.93
N SER A 231 14.09 -1.33 -9.79
CA SER A 231 15.19 -1.06 -8.86
C SER A 231 14.73 -0.88 -7.42
N TYR A 232 13.44 -0.63 -7.19
CA TYR A 232 12.88 -0.58 -5.84
C TYR A 232 12.59 -2.01 -5.36
N PRO A 233 12.87 -2.37 -4.09
CA PRO A 233 12.59 -3.70 -3.55
C PRO A 233 11.09 -3.90 -3.32
N CYS A 234 10.33 -4.00 -4.41
CA CYS A 234 8.92 -4.36 -4.42
C CYS A 234 8.76 -5.80 -3.92
N THR A 235 7.71 -6.04 -3.15
CA THR A 235 7.38 -7.35 -2.57
C THR A 235 6.35 -8.12 -3.37
N ALA A 236 5.76 -7.51 -4.40
CA ALA A 236 4.86 -8.16 -5.31
C ALA A 236 5.57 -9.27 -6.09
N THR A 237 4.89 -10.40 -6.26
CA THR A 237 5.43 -11.57 -6.93
C THR A 237 5.70 -11.32 -8.41
N MET A 238 6.80 -11.91 -8.90
CA MET A 238 7.13 -11.97 -10.32
C MET A 238 6.44 -13.14 -11.04
N ASN A 239 5.77 -14.02 -10.29
CA ASN A 239 5.00 -15.12 -10.86
C ASN A 239 3.79 -14.59 -11.62
N VAL A 240 3.49 -15.21 -12.76
CA VAL A 240 2.32 -14.85 -13.58
C VAL A 240 1.04 -15.23 -12.83
N ASP A 241 0.24 -14.23 -12.48
CA ASP A 241 -1.04 -14.43 -11.80
C ASP A 241 -2.06 -15.06 -12.78
N PRO A 242 -2.70 -16.19 -12.43
CA PRO A 242 -3.67 -16.83 -13.30
C PRO A 242 -4.91 -15.98 -13.58
N GLU A 243 -5.26 -15.01 -12.71
CA GLU A 243 -6.39 -14.10 -12.91
C GLU A 243 -6.03 -12.97 -13.89
N THR A 244 -4.91 -12.27 -13.70
CA THR A 244 -4.54 -11.11 -14.54
C THR A 244 -3.72 -11.46 -15.78
N LYS A 245 -3.16 -12.68 -15.84
CA LYS A 245 -2.19 -13.13 -16.86
C LYS A 245 -0.90 -12.31 -16.90
N GLU A 246 -0.60 -11.60 -15.82
CA GLU A 246 0.58 -10.75 -15.66
C GLU A 246 1.20 -10.98 -14.27
N PRO A 247 2.53 -10.83 -14.11
CA PRO A 247 3.14 -10.69 -12.80
C PRO A 247 2.50 -9.56 -11.99
N ILE A 248 2.23 -9.79 -10.70
CA ILE A 248 1.65 -8.76 -9.82
C ILE A 248 2.60 -7.54 -9.73
N LEU A 249 3.91 -7.76 -9.78
CA LEU A 249 4.89 -6.67 -9.83
C LEU A 249 4.70 -5.77 -11.05
N HIS A 250 4.38 -6.33 -12.22
CA HIS A 250 4.13 -5.56 -13.45
C HIS A 250 2.88 -4.70 -13.32
N LEU A 251 1.82 -5.21 -12.67
CA LEU A 251 0.63 -4.41 -12.37
C LEU A 251 0.99 -3.17 -11.55
N GLY A 252 1.87 -3.32 -10.55
CA GLY A 252 2.41 -2.18 -9.79
C GLY A 252 3.15 -1.17 -10.66
N GLY A 253 3.90 -1.65 -11.66
CA GLY A 253 4.59 -0.82 -12.66
C GLY A 253 3.63 -0.07 -13.58
N TYR A 254 2.55 -0.72 -14.03
CA TYR A 254 1.50 -0.08 -14.82
C TYR A 254 0.76 1.00 -14.02
N ILE A 255 0.48 0.74 -12.75
CA ILE A 255 -0.19 1.67 -11.84
C ILE A 255 0.63 2.96 -11.66
N ILE A 256 1.94 2.87 -11.40
CA ILE A 256 2.77 4.07 -11.24
C ILE A 256 2.98 4.80 -12.57
N ARG A 257 3.08 4.09 -13.69
CA ARG A 257 3.13 4.71 -15.03
C ARG A 257 1.87 5.53 -15.29
N GLU A 258 0.69 4.96 -15.05
CA GLU A 258 -0.59 5.65 -15.20
C GLU A 258 -0.68 6.87 -14.27
N ALA A 259 -0.17 6.78 -13.04
CA ALA A 259 -0.14 7.91 -12.12
C ALA A 259 0.75 9.07 -12.63
N VAL A 260 1.88 8.75 -13.27
CA VAL A 260 2.75 9.74 -13.93
C VAL A 260 2.05 10.36 -15.14
N GLU A 261 1.43 9.55 -16.01
CA GLU A 261 0.68 10.04 -17.17
C GLU A 261 -0.46 10.99 -16.76
N LYS A 262 -1.22 10.62 -15.72
CA LYS A 262 -2.25 11.49 -15.14
C LYS A 262 -1.68 12.80 -14.62
N ALA A 263 -0.52 12.77 -13.98
CA ALA A 263 0.15 13.98 -13.50
C ALA A 263 0.62 14.88 -14.65
N LEU A 264 1.10 14.31 -15.75
CA LEU A 264 1.49 15.06 -16.95
C LEU A 264 0.29 15.73 -17.62
N MET A 265 -0.81 14.99 -17.80
CA MET A 265 -2.04 15.55 -18.35
C MET A 265 -2.56 16.72 -17.49
N LYS A 266 -2.53 16.59 -16.16
CA LYS A 266 -2.90 17.67 -15.23
C LYS A 266 -1.97 18.89 -15.35
N ALA A 267 -0.71 18.69 -15.69
CA ALA A 267 0.27 19.74 -15.93
C ALA A 267 0.21 20.34 -17.36
N GLY A 268 -0.69 19.86 -18.22
CA GLY A 268 -0.81 20.31 -19.61
C GLY A 268 0.27 19.77 -20.54
N ILE A 269 0.95 18.68 -20.15
CA ILE A 269 2.04 18.05 -20.91
C ILE A 269 1.49 16.82 -21.63
N ASN A 270 1.56 16.82 -22.96
CA ASN A 270 1.17 15.68 -23.80
C ASN A 270 2.43 14.96 -24.31
N LEU A 271 2.51 13.65 -24.08
CA LEU A 271 3.62 12.76 -24.49
C LEU A 271 3.44 12.20 -25.91
#